data_AF-A0A961MQS9-F1
#
_entry.id   AF-A0A961MQS9-F1
#
_cell.length_a   1.000
_cell.length_b   1.000
_cell.length_c   1.000
_cell.angle_alpha   90.00
_cell.angle_beta   90.00
_cell.angle_gamma   90.00
#
_symmetry.space_group_name_H-M   'P 1'
#
loop_
_entity.id
_entity.type
_entity.pdbx_description
1 polymer ?
#
loop_
_entity_poly.entity_id
_entity_poly.type
_entity_poly.pdbx_seq_one_letter_code
_entity_poly.pdbx_strand_id
1 'polypeptide(L)'
;AWDKPTVLCIAAPEPQPATTEAQQMIGLLAIEAAAWALTDRDPRFSVVASRTELDWSLKSGRHTVWAPRRMATARAGGDRPDASDPAGLAGWLAAEIGADLLVTVGAAAAPEAGTAAVRRLDPERPEALADLD
;
A
#
# COMPACT_ATOMS: atom_id res chain seq x y z
N ALA A 1 -4.13 8.90 17.88
CA ALA A 1 -2.91 8.11 17.72
C ALA A 1 -3.24 6.81 17.01
N TRP A 2 -2.41 6.45 16.02
CA TRP A 2 -2.52 5.17 15.34
C TRP A 2 -2.02 4.07 16.28
N ASP A 3 -2.92 3.48 17.07
CA ASP A 3 -2.58 2.52 18.14
C ASP A 3 -2.14 1.14 17.63
N LYS A 4 -2.09 0.93 16.30
CA LYS A 4 -1.85 -0.39 15.69
C LYS A 4 -0.97 -0.34 14.44
N PRO A 5 -0.16 -1.39 14.21
CA PRO A 5 0.72 -1.50 13.05
C PRO A 5 -0.08 -1.38 11.74
N THR A 6 0.27 -0.39 10.92
CA THR A 6 -0.52 0.01 9.76
C THR A 6 0.26 -0.11 8.45
N VAL A 7 -0.36 -0.72 7.45
CA VAL A 7 0.11 -0.67 6.05
C VAL A 7 -0.68 0.42 5.33
N LEU A 8 0.02 1.37 4.73
CA LEU A 8 -0.59 2.32 3.80
C LEU A 8 -0.23 1.91 2.36
N CYS A 9 -1.23 1.72 1.52
CA CYS A 9 -1.03 1.51 0.09
C CYS A 9 -1.81 2.54 -0.71
N ILE A 10 -1.15 3.08 -1.74
CA ILE A 10 -1.70 4.14 -2.57
C ILE A 10 -2.10 3.54 -3.90
N ALA A 11 -3.31 3.86 -4.35
CA ALA A 11 -3.71 3.52 -5.70
C ALA A 11 -2.80 4.22 -6.72
N ALA A 12 -2.43 3.51 -7.79
CA ALA A 12 -1.94 4.20 -8.97
C ALA A 12 -3.05 5.15 -9.48
N PRO A 13 -2.71 6.33 -10.02
CA PRO A 13 -3.71 7.29 -10.51
C PRO A 13 -4.63 6.69 -11.60
N GLU A 14 -4.12 5.74 -12.38
CA GLU A 14 -4.83 5.07 -13.47
C GLU A 14 -4.36 3.60 -13.58
N PRO A 15 -4.87 2.69 -12.74
CA PRO A 15 -4.47 1.30 -12.80
C PRO A 15 -5.03 0.63 -14.07
N GLN A 16 -4.18 -0.10 -14.79
CA GLN A 16 -4.51 -0.75 -16.06
C GLN A 16 -4.19 -2.25 -15.97
N PRO A 17 -5.07 -3.14 -16.50
CA PRO A 17 -4.81 -4.58 -16.55
C PRO A 17 -3.45 -4.92 -17.18
N ALA A 18 -2.70 -5.80 -16.54
CA ALA A 18 -1.40 -6.23 -17.05
C ALA A 18 -1.53 -7.53 -17.85
N THR A 19 -1.31 -7.47 -19.17
CA THR A 19 -1.28 -8.66 -20.05
C THR A 19 0.13 -9.18 -20.33
N THR A 20 1.14 -8.41 -19.91
CA THR A 20 2.57 -8.71 -20.09
C THR A 20 3.34 -8.38 -18.82
N GLU A 21 4.51 -8.99 -18.64
CA GLU A 21 5.42 -8.69 -17.53
C GLU A 21 5.83 -7.21 -17.52
N ALA A 22 6.06 -6.60 -18.69
CA ALA A 22 6.40 -5.19 -18.80
C ALA A 22 5.27 -4.28 -18.30
N GLN A 23 4.02 -4.57 -18.65
CA GLN A 23 2.86 -3.83 -18.14
C GLN A 23 2.70 -3.98 -16.63
N GLN A 24 2.94 -5.19 -16.10
CA GLN A 24 2.91 -5.42 -14.66
C GLN A 24 3.99 -4.58 -13.94
N MET A 25 5.21 -4.55 -14.48
CA MET A 25 6.29 -3.73 -13.92
C MET A 25 5.99 -2.24 -13.97
N ILE A 26 5.42 -1.74 -15.08
CA ILE A 26 5.00 -0.33 -15.21
C ILE A 26 3.95 0.00 -14.15
N GLY A 27 2.93 -0.85 -13.98
CA GLY A 27 1.88 -0.62 -12.98
C GLY A 27 2.44 -0.61 -11.55
N LEU A 28 3.31 -1.56 -11.20
CA LEU A 28 3.97 -1.59 -9.89
C LEU A 28 4.81 -0.34 -9.65
N LEU A 29 5.56 0.13 -10.65
CA LEU A 29 6.33 1.37 -10.58
C LEU A 29 5.44 2.61 -10.44
N ALA A 30 4.26 2.63 -11.06
CA ALA A 30 3.29 3.72 -10.89
C ALA A 30 2.78 3.79 -9.44
N ILE A 31 2.54 2.64 -8.80
CA ILE A 31 2.20 2.59 -7.37
C ILE A 31 3.37 3.11 -6.51
N GLU A 32 4.61 2.70 -6.79
CA GLU A 32 5.78 3.21 -6.07
C GLU A 32 5.94 4.73 -6.24
N ALA A 33 5.74 5.27 -7.45
CA ALA A 33 5.81 6.70 -7.70
C ALA A 33 4.74 7.47 -6.91
N ALA A 34 3.51 6.93 -6.81
CA ALA A 34 2.45 7.51 -6.00
C ALA A 34 2.82 7.52 -4.50
N ALA A 35 3.47 6.46 -4.00
CA ALA A 35 3.99 6.41 -2.64
C ALA A 35 4.99 7.54 -2.35
N TRP A 36 5.94 7.76 -3.25
CA TRP A 36 6.91 8.86 -3.11
C TRP A 36 6.24 10.24 -3.16
N ALA A 37 5.27 10.44 -4.06
CA ALA A 37 4.52 11.68 -4.15
C ALA A 37 3.75 11.99 -2.85
N LEU A 38 3.22 10.97 -2.15
CA LEU A 38 2.61 11.18 -0.82
C LEU A 38 3.65 11.62 0.20
N THR A 39 4.83 10.98 0.24
CA THR A 39 5.87 11.34 1.22
C THR A 39 6.47 12.72 0.99
N ASP A 40 6.42 13.23 -0.24
CA ASP A 40 6.79 14.63 -0.55
C ASP A 40 5.75 15.63 0.01
N ARG A 41 4.46 15.26 -0.05
CA ARG A 41 3.35 16.06 0.49
C ARG A 41 3.26 16.01 2.02
N ASP A 42 3.63 14.89 2.63
CA ASP A 42 3.61 14.72 4.08
C ASP A 42 4.82 13.89 4.58
N PRO A 43 5.82 14.55 5.20
CA PRO A 43 7.07 13.91 5.61
C PRO A 43 6.92 13.00 6.85
N ARG A 44 5.72 12.90 7.44
CA ARG A 44 5.44 11.92 8.51
C ARG A 44 5.48 10.48 7.98
N PHE A 45 5.28 10.30 6.67
CA PHE A 45 5.30 9.01 6.01
C PHE A 45 6.70 8.64 5.52
N SER A 46 6.97 7.33 5.51
CA SER A 46 8.20 6.76 4.94
C SER A 46 7.88 5.63 3.98
N VAL A 47 8.52 5.63 2.81
CA VAL A 47 8.36 4.55 1.83
C VAL A 47 9.20 3.34 2.25
N VAL A 48 8.59 2.15 2.23
CA VAL A 48 9.29 0.86 2.42
C VAL A 48 9.02 -0.08 1.27
N ALA A 49 9.99 -0.92 0.92
CA ALA A 49 9.89 -1.81 -0.23
C ALA A 49 10.14 -3.29 0.12
N SER A 50 10.50 -3.60 1.37
CA SER A 50 10.83 -4.97 1.77
C SER A 50 10.08 -5.41 3.03
N ARG A 51 9.99 -6.74 3.21
CA ARG A 51 9.37 -7.35 4.39
C ARG A 51 10.05 -6.91 5.67
N THR A 52 11.37 -6.89 5.71
CA THR A 52 12.14 -6.47 6.88
C THR A 52 11.85 -5.02 7.27
N GLU A 53 11.76 -4.11 6.29
CA GLU A 53 11.43 -2.70 6.55
C GLU A 53 9.99 -2.54 7.03
N LEU A 54 9.04 -3.29 6.47
CA LEU A 54 7.66 -3.35 6.96
C LEU A 54 7.62 -3.82 8.41
N ASP A 55 8.22 -4.98 8.70
CA ASP A 55 8.25 -5.54 10.06
C ASP A 55 8.87 -4.56 11.07
N TRP A 56 9.91 -3.83 10.67
CA TRP A 56 10.50 -2.76 11.49
C TRP A 56 9.56 -1.57 11.67
N SER A 57 8.86 -1.15 10.62
CA SER A 57 7.90 -0.06 10.70
C SER A 57 6.74 -0.39 11.64
N LEU A 58 6.17 -1.59 11.50
CA LEU A 58 5.08 -2.08 12.35
C LEU A 58 5.49 -2.12 13.83
N LYS A 59 6.73 -2.51 14.14
CA LYS A 59 7.26 -2.52 15.52
C LYS A 59 7.58 -1.13 16.07
N SER A 60 7.94 -0.18 15.21
CA SER A 60 8.38 1.16 15.61
C SER A 60 7.25 2.20 15.61
N GLY A 61 6.04 1.81 15.18
CA GLY A 61 4.88 2.71 15.11
C GLY A 61 5.05 3.84 14.10
N ARG A 62 5.93 3.68 13.11
CA ARG A 62 6.12 4.69 12.06
C ARG A 62 5.02 4.57 11.02
N HIS A 63 4.55 5.69 10.51
CA HIS A 63 3.63 5.70 9.38
C HIS A 63 4.42 5.35 8.11
N THR A 64 4.00 4.27 7.45
CA THR A 64 4.75 3.74 6.33
C THR A 64 3.85 3.48 5.14
N VAL A 65 4.36 3.86 3.98
CA VAL A 65 3.76 3.63 2.66
C VAL A 65 4.51 2.50 1.99
N TRP A 66 3.78 1.51 1.53
CA TRP A 66 4.38 0.37 0.85
C TRP A 66 4.61 0.65 -0.64
N ALA A 67 5.86 0.47 -1.07
CA ALA A 67 6.30 0.42 -2.46
C ALA A 67 6.37 -1.05 -2.92
N PRO A 68 5.44 -1.50 -3.78
CA PRO A 68 5.17 -2.93 -3.89
C PRO A 68 6.13 -3.72 -4.76
N ARG A 69 6.88 -3.11 -5.70
CA ARG A 69 7.49 -3.88 -6.80
C ARG A 69 8.40 -4.97 -6.27
N ARG A 70 9.24 -4.65 -5.29
CA ARG A 70 10.27 -5.57 -4.81
C ARG A 70 9.66 -6.82 -4.17
N MET A 71 8.63 -6.66 -3.35
CA MET A 71 7.93 -7.79 -2.73
C MET A 71 7.02 -8.52 -3.71
N ALA A 72 6.31 -7.77 -4.56
CA ALA A 72 5.43 -8.34 -5.58
C ALA A 72 6.21 -9.17 -6.62
N THR A 73 7.43 -8.81 -6.99
CA THR A 73 8.21 -9.63 -7.92
C THR A 73 9.02 -10.72 -7.24
N ALA A 74 9.27 -10.64 -5.93
CA ALA A 74 10.05 -11.65 -5.21
C ALA A 74 9.31 -12.99 -5.06
N ARG A 75 7.98 -12.99 -5.07
CA ARG A 75 7.17 -14.21 -4.95
C ARG A 75 6.83 -14.75 -6.34
N ALA A 76 7.50 -15.83 -6.74
CA ALA A 76 7.14 -16.59 -7.93
C ALA A 76 5.95 -17.52 -7.63
N GLY A 77 4.88 -17.42 -8.42
CA GLY A 77 3.71 -18.29 -8.30
C GLY A 77 2.83 -17.98 -7.08
N GLY A 78 1.59 -17.56 -7.34
CA GLY A 78 0.58 -17.29 -6.32
C GLY A 78 -0.55 -16.46 -6.88
N ASP A 79 -1.76 -16.66 -6.36
CA ASP A 79 -2.93 -15.85 -6.68
C ASP A 79 -2.83 -14.53 -5.91
N ARG A 80 -2.13 -13.57 -6.50
CA ARG A 80 -2.01 -12.21 -5.99
C ARG A 80 -2.62 -11.27 -7.04
N PRO A 81 -3.34 -10.23 -6.61
CA PRO A 81 -3.72 -9.14 -7.49
C PRO A 81 -2.53 -8.58 -8.28
N ASP A 82 -2.81 -8.22 -9.53
CA ASP A 82 -1.85 -7.56 -10.39
C ASP A 82 -1.80 -6.04 -10.08
N ALA A 83 -1.02 -5.28 -10.83
CA ALA A 83 -0.89 -3.85 -10.60
C ALA A 83 -2.15 -3.03 -10.97
N SER A 84 -3.14 -3.66 -11.62
CA SER A 84 -4.43 -3.05 -11.95
C SER A 84 -5.39 -3.02 -10.74
N ASP A 85 -5.07 -3.75 -9.68
CA ASP A 85 -5.78 -3.68 -8.41
C ASP A 85 -4.82 -3.36 -7.24
N PRO A 86 -4.35 -2.10 -7.12
CA PRO A 86 -3.49 -1.68 -6.02
C PRO A 86 -4.12 -1.91 -4.64
N ALA A 87 -5.44 -1.78 -4.53
CA ALA A 87 -6.17 -1.98 -3.28
C ALA A 87 -6.15 -3.46 -2.88
N GLY A 88 -6.47 -4.37 -3.80
CA GLY A 88 -6.34 -5.81 -3.56
C GLY A 88 -4.91 -6.21 -3.28
N LEU A 89 -3.93 -5.61 -3.95
CA LEU A 89 -2.50 -5.85 -3.68
C LEU A 89 -2.14 -5.47 -2.23
N ALA A 90 -2.70 -4.37 -1.72
CA ALA A 90 -2.57 -3.97 -0.33
C ALA A 90 -3.27 -4.92 0.65
N GLY A 91 -4.47 -5.38 0.29
CA GLY A 91 -5.24 -6.36 1.05
C GLY A 91 -4.52 -7.70 1.19
N TRP A 92 -3.94 -8.19 0.09
CA TRP A 92 -3.07 -9.35 0.06
C TRP A 92 -1.87 -9.20 1.01
N LEU A 93 -1.17 -8.07 0.96
CA LEU A 93 -0.04 -7.82 1.85
C LEU A 93 -0.48 -7.75 3.32
N ALA A 94 -1.58 -7.05 3.61
CA ALA A 94 -2.12 -6.91 4.95
C ALA A 94 -2.42 -8.28 5.56
N ALA A 95 -3.02 -9.19 4.78
CA ALA A 95 -3.24 -10.57 5.19
C ALA A 95 -1.92 -11.35 5.39
N GLU A 96 -0.94 -11.18 4.50
CA GLU A 96 0.36 -11.89 4.55
C GLU A 96 1.24 -11.46 5.74
N ILE A 97 1.04 -10.25 6.27
CA ILE A 97 1.80 -9.74 7.41
C ILE A 97 1.00 -9.74 8.72
N GLY A 98 -0.29 -10.07 8.68
CA GLY A 98 -1.18 -10.00 9.84
C GLY A 98 -1.37 -8.57 10.34
N ALA A 99 -1.57 -7.61 9.42
CA ALA A 99 -1.79 -6.22 9.78
C ALA A 99 -3.10 -6.04 10.54
N ASP A 100 -3.11 -5.13 11.51
CA ASP A 100 -4.31 -4.77 12.27
C ASP A 100 -5.15 -3.70 11.56
N LEU A 101 -4.49 -2.84 10.78
CA LEU A 101 -5.09 -1.74 10.03
C LEU A 101 -4.47 -1.65 8.64
N LEU A 102 -5.32 -1.57 7.63
CA LEU A 102 -4.97 -1.25 6.26
C LEU A 102 -5.60 0.10 5.90
N VAL A 103 -4.77 1.02 5.41
CA VAL A 103 -5.22 2.30 4.87
C VAL A 103 -4.96 2.32 3.37
N THR A 104 -6.01 2.58 2.61
CA THR A 104 -5.92 2.76 1.15
C THR A 104 -6.18 4.21 0.78
N VAL A 105 -5.38 4.75 -0.13
CA VAL A 105 -5.53 6.12 -0.61
C VAL A 105 -5.94 6.09 -2.08
N GLY A 106 -7.06 6.73 -2.42
CA GLY A 106 -7.56 6.80 -3.81
C GLY A 106 -8.23 5.52 -4.31
N ALA A 107 -8.47 4.54 -3.44
CA ALA A 107 -9.13 3.30 -3.82
C ALA A 107 -10.65 3.49 -4.02
N ALA A 108 -11.15 3.11 -5.20
CA ALA A 108 -12.58 3.16 -5.53
C ALA A 108 -13.44 2.27 -4.60
N ALA A 109 -12.90 1.12 -4.18
CA ALA A 109 -13.53 0.17 -3.28
C ALA A 109 -12.57 -0.26 -2.16
N ALA A 110 -13.13 -0.75 -1.05
CA ALA A 110 -12.35 -1.33 0.03
C ALA A 110 -11.90 -2.76 -0.37
N PRO A 111 -10.61 -3.11 -0.21
CA PRO A 111 -10.14 -4.46 -0.51
C PRO A 111 -10.50 -5.44 0.61
N GLU A 112 -10.50 -6.73 0.27
CA GLU A 112 -10.44 -7.79 1.27
C GLU A 112 -9.06 -7.80 1.93
N ALA A 113 -9.00 -7.73 3.26
CA ALA A 113 -7.75 -7.57 4.02
C ALA A 113 -7.62 -8.54 5.20
N GLY A 114 -8.23 -9.73 5.08
CA GLY A 114 -8.28 -10.71 6.17
C GLY A 114 -8.98 -10.14 7.40
N THR A 115 -8.28 -10.08 8.54
CA THR A 115 -8.79 -9.53 9.81
C THR A 115 -8.49 -8.04 10.00
N ALA A 116 -7.74 -7.41 9.10
CA ALA A 116 -7.37 -6.01 9.22
C ALA A 116 -8.61 -5.10 9.11
N ALA A 117 -8.68 -4.08 9.97
CA ALA A 117 -9.61 -2.99 9.73
C ALA A 117 -9.20 -2.24 8.46
N VAL A 118 -10.15 -1.83 7.62
CA VAL A 118 -9.87 -1.11 6.37
C VAL A 118 -10.36 0.33 6.48
N ARG A 119 -9.48 1.29 6.19
CA ARG A 119 -9.82 2.71 6.03
C ARG A 119 -9.47 3.19 4.63
N ARG A 120 -10.29 4.09 4.12
CA ARG A 120 -10.09 4.71 2.80
C ARG A 120 -9.93 6.21 2.96
N LEU A 121 -9.00 6.77 2.20
CA LEU A 121 -8.68 8.17 2.22
C LEU A 121 -8.71 8.76 0.82
N ASP A 122 -9.06 10.03 0.76
CA ASP A 122 -9.06 10.82 -0.45
C ASP A 122 -7.61 11.29 -0.75
N PRO A 123 -7.05 10.99 -1.92
CA PRO A 123 -5.70 11.42 -2.32
C PRO A 123 -5.58 12.94 -2.42
N GLU A 124 -6.70 13.66 -2.62
CA GLU A 124 -6.75 15.12 -2.69
C GLU A 124 -6.77 15.78 -1.30
N ARG A 125 -6.89 14.99 -0.24
CA ARG A 125 -6.95 15.46 1.16
C ARG A 125 -5.96 14.72 2.06
N PRO A 126 -4.64 14.84 1.81
CA PRO A 126 -3.63 14.19 2.65
C PRO A 126 -3.71 14.62 4.12
N GLU A 127 -4.23 15.81 4.44
CA GLU A 127 -4.45 16.25 5.81
C GLU A 127 -5.47 15.40 6.57
N ALA A 128 -6.39 14.71 5.88
CA ALA A 128 -7.31 13.77 6.51
C ALA A 128 -6.58 12.56 7.14
N LEU A 129 -5.30 12.34 6.81
CA LEU A 129 -4.43 11.40 7.53
C LEU A 129 -4.15 11.85 8.98
N ALA A 130 -4.16 13.16 9.26
CA ALA A 130 -4.03 13.71 10.61
C ALA A 130 -5.29 13.48 11.46
N ASP A 131 -6.46 13.35 10.84
CA ASP A 131 -7.73 13.03 11.51
C ASP A 131 -7.86 11.54 11.87
N LEU A 132 -6.90 10.71 11.46
CA LEU A 132 -6.82 9.30 11.87
C LEU A 132 -6.16 9.11 13.24
N ASP A 133 -5.84 10.21 13.93
CA ASP A 133 -5.50 10.19 15.35
C ASP A 133 -6.71 9.87 16.25
#